data_AF-A0A818R107-F1
#
_entry.id   AF-A0A818R107-F1
#
_cell.length_a   1.000
_cell.length_b   1.000
_cell.length_c   1.000
_cell.angle_alpha   90.00
_cell.angle_beta   90.00
_cell.angle_gamma   90.00
#
_symmetry.space_group_name_H-M   'P 1'
#
loop_
_entity.id
_entity.type
_entity.pdbx_description
1 polymer ?
#
loop_
_entity_poly.entity_id
_entity_poly.type
_entity_poly.pdbx_seq_one_letter_code
_entity_poly.pdbx_strand_id
1 'polypeptide(L)' 'MNHPDVGKQLNNLALLCLNQSKYDKVEEYYKRAIEIYTKNYGKHDSNVSKTKNNLASA' A
#
# COMPACT_ATOMS: atom_id res chain seq x y z
N MET A 1 -13.26 -3.74 7.93
CA MET A 1 -12.60 -3.24 6.71
C MET A 1 -11.09 -2.96 6.87
N ASN A 2 -10.49 -3.17 8.05
CA ASN A 2 -9.04 -3.00 8.29
C ASN A 2 -8.29 -4.34 8.37
N HIS A 3 -8.75 -5.38 7.67
CA HIS A 3 -8.07 -6.67 7.71
C HIS A 3 -6.72 -6.56 6.99
N PRO A 4 -5.62 -7.12 7.51
CA PRO A 4 -4.31 -7.09 6.86
C PRO A 4 -4.32 -7.54 5.39
N ASP A 5 -5.16 -8.52 5.06
CA ASP A 5 -5.34 -8.98 3.67
C ASP A 5 -5.82 -7.87 2.74
N VAL A 6 -6.68 -6.96 3.23
CA VAL A 6 -7.11 -5.80 2.45
C VAL A 6 -5.91 -4.89 2.14
N GLY A 7 -4.99 -4.71 3.10
CA GLY A 7 -3.74 -3.99 2.87
C GLY A 7 -2.87 -4.65 1.79
N LYS A 8 -2.81 -5.97 1.78
CA LYS A 8 -2.08 -6.75 0.77
C LYS A 8 -2.67 -6.59 -0.62
N GLN A 9 -3.99 -6.67 -0.72
CA GLN A 9 -4.69 -6.50 -2.00
C GLN A 9 -4.54 -5.06 -2.53
N LEU A 10 -4.62 -4.05 -1.67
CA LEU A 10 -4.40 -2.65 -2.06
C LEU A 10 -2.96 -2.42 -2.57
N ASN A 11 -1.95 -2.96 -1.88
CA ASN A 11 -0.57 -2.89 -2.35
C ASN A 11 -0.38 -3.53 -3.75
N ASN A 12 -1.06 -4.65 -4.01
CA ASN A 12 -1.01 -5.29 -5.32
C ASN A 12 -1.77 -4.49 -6.40
N LEU A 13 -2.91 -3.89 -6.06
CA LEU A 13 -3.66 -3.02 -6.97
C LEU A 13 -2.87 -1.75 -7.33
N ALA A 14 -2.12 -1.20 -6.38
CA ALA A 14 -1.23 -0.07 -6.62
C ALA A 14 -0.14 -0.43 -7.64
N LEU A 15 0.54 -1.57 -7.48
CA LEU A 15 1.52 -2.07 -8.46
C LEU A 15 0.90 -2.27 -9.85
N LEU A 16 -0.31 -2.83 -9.91
CA LEU A 16 -1.03 -3.02 -11.18
C LEU A 16 -1.39 -1.67 -11.83
N CYS A 17 -1.77 -0.67 -11.04
CA CYS A 17 -2.07 0.67 -11.54
C CYS A 17 -0.81 1.39 -12.02
N LEU A 18 0.34 1.18 -11.36
CA LEU A 18 1.63 1.72 -11.78
C LEU A 18 2.02 1.20 -13.17
N ASN A 19 1.84 -0.11 -13.40
CA ASN A 19 2.05 -0.73 -14.72
C ASN A 19 1.10 -0.20 -15.81
N GLN A 20 -0.01 0.43 -15.41
CA GLN A 20 -0.99 1.05 -16.33
C GLN A 20 -0.85 2.58 -16.37
N SER A 21 0.19 3.15 -15.77
CA SER A 21 0.40 4.60 -15.66
C SER A 21 -0.76 5.37 -15.01
N LYS A 22 -1.53 4.72 -14.14
CA LYS A 22 -2.66 5.32 -13.41
C LYS A 22 -2.22 5.87 -12.06
N TYR A 23 -1.31 6.84 -12.07
CA TYR A 23 -0.61 7.35 -10.89
C TYR A 23 -1.54 7.81 -9.76
N ASP A 24 -2.67 8.46 -10.08
CA ASP A 24 -3.65 8.92 -9.09
C ASP A 24 -4.15 7.78 -8.18
N LYS A 25 -4.34 6.59 -8.75
CA LYS A 25 -4.81 5.41 -7.99
C LYS A 25 -3.68 4.72 -7.23
N VAL A 26 -2.45 4.85 -7.69
CA VAL A 26 -1.27 4.25 -7.04
C VAL A 26 -1.08 4.85 -5.65
N GLU A 27 -1.10 6.18 -5.56
CA GLU A 27 -0.91 6.90 -4.31
C GLU A 27 -2.03 6.59 -3.30
N GLU A 28 -3.29 6.58 -3.76
CA GLU A 28 -4.45 6.25 -2.91
C GLU A 28 -4.33 4.85 -2.31
N TYR A 29 -4.05 3.84 -3.15
CA TYR A 29 -3.98 2.46 -2.70
C TYR A 29 -2.80 2.19 -1.77
N TYR A 30 -1.62 2.75 -2.04
CA TYR A 30 -0.48 2.60 -1.13
C TYR A 30 -0.71 3.30 0.21
N LYS A 31 -1.27 4.52 0.23
CA LYS A 31 -1.59 5.21 1.49
C LYS A 31 -2.57 4.40 2.34
N ARG A 32 -3.60 3.83 1.71
CA ARG A 32 -4.60 3.01 2.41
C ARG A 32 -4.03 1.68 2.91
N ALA A 33 -3.14 1.05 2.15
CA ALA A 33 -2.41 -0.13 2.59
C ALA A 33 -1.50 0.16 3.80
N ILE A 34 -0.76 1.29 3.77
CA ILE A 34 0.09 1.74 4.89
C ILE A 34 -0.75 1.96 6.15
N GLU A 35 -1.92 2.60 6.04
CA GLU A 35 -2.81 2.84 7.17
C GLU A 35 -3.28 1.51 7.81
N ILE A 36 -3.70 0.55 6.99
CA ILE A 36 -4.15 -0.76 7.46
C ILE A 36 -3.01 -1.49 8.17
N TYR A 37 -1.83 -1.59 7.55
CA TYR A 37 -0.69 -2.26 8.18
C TYR A 37 -0.24 -1.55 9.45
N THR A 38 -0.22 -0.21 9.46
CA THR A 38 0.14 0.57 10.65
C THR A 38 -0.84 0.32 11.79
N LYS A 39 -2.15 0.23 11.52
CA LYS A 39 -3.17 -0.03 12.55
C LYS A 39 -3.10 -1.43 13.14
N ASN A 40 -2.74 -2.43 12.33
CA ASN A 40 -2.72 -3.84 12.77
C ASN A 40 -1.38 -4.26 13.38
N TYR A 41 -0.28 -3.77 12.84
CA TYR A 41 1.07 -4.27 13.14
C TYR A 41 2.03 -3.18 13.63
N GLY A 42 1.61 -1.92 13.60
CA GLY A 42 2.43 -0.77 13.99
C GLY A 42 3.28 -0.20 12.86
N LYS A 43 3.86 0.97 13.11
CA LYS A 43 4.60 1.78 12.11
C LYS A 43 5.91 1.14 11.63
N HIS A 44 6.46 0.20 12.40
CA HIS A 44 7.73 -0.46 12.13
C HIS A 44 7.58 -1.85 11.49
N ASP A 45 6.34 -2.24 11.15
CA ASP A 45 6.10 -3.50 10.46
C ASP A 45 6.76 -3.50 9.07
N SER A 46 7.25 -4.66 8.66
CA SER A 46 7.94 -4.82 7.38
C SER A 46 7.05 -4.48 6.18
N ASN A 47 5.73 -4.68 6.28
CA ASN A 47 4.81 -4.34 5.20
C ASN A 47 4.64 -2.83 5.07
N VAL A 48 4.63 -2.08 6.17
CA VAL A 48 4.62 -0.60 6.14
C VAL A 48 5.85 -0.08 5.40
N SER A 49 7.03 -0.59 5.74
CA SER A 49 8.29 -0.16 5.11
C SER A 49 8.33 -0.50 3.61
N LYS A 50 7.92 -1.72 3.23
CA LYS A 50 7.85 -2.14 1.82
C LYS A 50 6.88 -1.28 1.01
N THR A 51 5.68 -1.05 1.53
CA THR A 51 4.66 -0.25 0.83
C THR A 51 5.09 1.21 0.69
N LYS A 52 5.79 1.78 1.67
CA LYS A 52 6.38 3.13 1.56
C LYS A 52 7.46 3.21 0.48
N ASN A 53 8.34 2.22 0.38
CA ASN A 53 9.37 2.18 -0.67
C ASN A 53 8.73 2.10 -2.07
N ASN A 54 7.67 1.31 -2.20
CA ASN A 54 6.91 1.22 -3.45
C ASN A 54 6.21 2.54 -3.80
N LEU A 55 5.66 3.25 -2.80
CA LEU A 55 5.07 4.57 -3.00
C LEU A 55 6.10 5.63 -3.41
N ALA A 56 7.31 5.58 -2.86
CA ALA A 56 8.38 6.50 -3.22
C ALA A 56 8.95 6.24 -4.64
N SER A 57 8.71 5.05 -5.19
CA SER A 57 9.16 4.63 -6.52
C SER A 57 8.05 4.70 -7.58
N ALA A 58 6.83 5.10 -7.18
CA ALA A 58 5.66 5.24 -8.03
C ALA A 58 5.68 6.57 -8.79
#